data_AF-A0A5A9YWG4-F1
#
_entry.id   AF-A0A5A9YWG4-F1
#
_cell.length_a   1.000
_cell.length_b   1.000
_cell.length_c   1.000
_cell.angle_alpha   90.00
_cell.angle_beta   90.00
_cell.angle_gamma   90.00
#
_symmetry.space_group_name_H-M   'P 1'
#
loop_
_entity.id
_entity.type
_entity.pdbx_description
1 polymer ?
#
loop_
_entity_poly.entity_id
_entity_poly.type
_entity_poly.pdbx_seq_one_letter_code
_entity_poly.pdbx_strand_id
1 'polypeptide(L)'
;QRNLRYTTVYETAMADSLKSMALQGMGVAWVPRLSVVNELERGELAICGGPQWFVPQEIRLYRCALVRKAAIRLLWRKLEGGLGSVE
;
A
#
# COMPACT_ATOMS: atom_id res chain seq x y z
N GLN A 1 5.56 -5.76 -19.19
CA GLN A 1 6.13 -4.39 -19.03
C GLN A 1 7.14 -4.01 -20.11
N ARG A 2 7.91 -4.93 -20.71
CA ARG A 2 8.99 -4.64 -21.69
C ARG A 2 8.63 -3.80 -22.95
N ASN A 3 7.34 -3.60 -23.26
CA ASN A 3 6.90 -2.83 -24.43
C ASN A 3 6.28 -1.46 -24.10
N LEU A 4 6.27 -1.03 -22.84
CA LEU A 4 5.80 0.31 -22.48
C LEU A 4 6.96 1.29 -22.66
N ARG A 5 6.85 2.24 -23.58
CA ARG A 5 7.76 3.39 -23.64
C ARG A 5 7.37 4.36 -22.53
N TYR A 6 8.23 4.52 -21.54
CA TYR A 6 8.03 5.47 -20.44
C TYR A 6 9.33 6.23 -20.17
N THR A 7 9.19 7.39 -19.53
CA THR A 7 10.30 8.19 -19.00
C THR A 7 10.08 8.32 -17.50
N THR A 8 11.10 7.99 -16.70
CA THR A 8 11.04 8.23 -15.25
C THR A 8 11.14 9.74 -15.00
N VAL A 9 10.06 10.33 -14.48
CA VAL A 9 10.01 11.77 -14.16
C VAL A 9 10.27 12.06 -12.68
N TYR A 10 10.06 11.07 -11.81
CA TYR A 10 10.22 11.22 -10.36
C TYR A 10 10.36 9.83 -9.70
N GLU A 11 11.26 9.71 -8.72
CA GLU A 11 11.52 8.47 -7.99
C GLU A 11 11.77 8.78 -6.51
N THR A 12 11.14 7.99 -5.63
CA THR A 12 11.24 8.16 -4.18
C THR A 12 10.74 6.91 -3.46
N ALA A 13 11.19 6.71 -2.23
CA ALA A 13 10.71 5.65 -1.35
C ALA A 13 9.35 5.95 -0.69
N MET A 14 8.86 7.19 -0.78
CA MET A 14 7.63 7.64 -0.11
C MET A 14 6.44 7.61 -1.06
N ALA A 15 5.44 6.77 -0.76
CA ALA A 15 4.24 6.65 -1.58
C ALA A 15 3.43 7.96 -1.70
N ASP A 16 3.39 8.77 -0.64
CA ASP A 16 2.62 10.03 -0.62
C ASP A 16 3.15 11.06 -1.63
N SER A 17 4.45 11.12 -1.82
CA SER A 17 5.06 12.01 -2.82
C SER A 17 4.71 11.56 -4.24
N LEU A 18 4.73 10.24 -4.51
CA LEU A 18 4.31 9.69 -5.80
C LEU A 18 2.81 9.94 -6.08
N LYS A 19 1.96 9.75 -5.06
CA LYS A 19 0.53 10.08 -5.14
C LYS A 19 0.32 11.56 -5.49
N SER A 20 1.04 12.46 -4.83
CA SER A 20 0.94 13.90 -5.07
C SER A 20 1.28 14.26 -6.51
N MET A 21 2.33 13.65 -7.08
CA MET A 21 2.69 13.84 -8.49
C MET A 21 1.60 13.35 -9.45
N ALA A 22 0.99 12.19 -9.17
CA ALA A 22 -0.11 11.66 -9.98
C ALA A 22 -1.34 12.57 -9.93
N LEU A 23 -1.72 13.07 -8.74
CA LEU A 23 -2.83 14.01 -8.56
C LEU A 23 -2.60 15.35 -9.28
N GLN A 24 -1.36 15.78 -9.42
CA GLN A 24 -0.99 16.97 -10.19
C GLN A 24 -0.96 16.72 -11.71
N GLY A 25 -1.26 15.50 -12.17
CA GLY A 25 -1.26 15.16 -13.59
C GLY A 25 0.14 14.95 -14.18
N MET A 26 1.17 14.76 -13.35
CA MET A 26 2.55 14.61 -13.80
C MET A 26 2.85 13.23 -14.42
N GLY A 27 1.92 12.28 -14.38
CA GLY A 27 2.04 10.98 -15.02
C GLY A 27 1.37 9.85 -14.25
N VAL A 28 1.83 8.63 -14.48
CA VAL A 28 1.36 7.40 -13.80
C VAL A 28 2.30 7.07 -12.65
N ALA A 29 1.74 6.76 -11.48
CA ALA A 29 2.49 6.37 -10.30
C ALA A 29 2.17 4.93 -9.87
N TRP A 30 3.19 4.21 -9.42
CA TRP A 30 3.05 2.95 -8.73
C TRP A 30 3.01 3.20 -7.22
N VAL A 31 1.87 2.91 -6.59
CA VAL A 31 1.64 3.16 -5.16
C VAL A 31 0.84 2.02 -4.52
N PRO A 32 0.98 1.78 -3.20
CA PRO A 32 0.12 0.85 -2.49
C PRO A 32 -1.35 1.27 -2.58
N ARG A 33 -2.26 0.33 -2.83
CA ARG A 33 -3.70 0.63 -2.92
C ARG A 33 -4.22 1.38 -1.68
N LEU A 34 -3.72 1.00 -0.50
CA LEU A 34 -4.14 1.60 0.77
C LEU A 34 -3.89 3.11 0.85
N SER A 35 -2.89 3.65 0.14
CA SER A 35 -2.55 5.07 0.19
C SER A 35 -3.40 5.95 -0.74
N VAL A 36 -4.21 5.35 -1.62
CA VAL A 36 -5.00 6.05 -2.65
C VAL A 36 -6.49 5.71 -2.62
N VAL A 37 -6.99 4.99 -1.60
CA VAL A 37 -8.39 4.54 -1.53
C VAL A 37 -9.35 5.73 -1.67
N ASN A 38 -9.11 6.79 -0.91
CA ASN A 38 -10.00 7.94 -0.89
C ASN A 38 -9.98 8.70 -2.22
N GLU A 39 -8.81 8.85 -2.85
CA GLU A 39 -8.67 9.51 -4.16
C GLU A 39 -9.34 8.70 -5.28
N LEU A 40 -9.30 7.37 -5.20
CA LEU A 40 -10.04 6.49 -6.12
C LEU A 40 -11.55 6.61 -5.91
N GLU A 41 -12.03 6.63 -4.66
CA GLU A 41 -13.44 6.82 -4.33
C GLU A 41 -13.99 8.18 -4.77
N ARG A 42 -13.17 9.24 -4.66
CA ARG A 42 -13.50 10.59 -5.15
C ARG A 42 -13.38 10.73 -6.67
N GLY A 43 -12.81 9.75 -7.38
CA GLY A 43 -12.58 9.82 -8.82
C GLY A 43 -11.45 10.78 -9.24
N GLU A 44 -10.60 11.19 -8.30
CA GLU A 44 -9.42 12.02 -8.55
C GLU A 44 -8.28 11.22 -9.19
N LEU A 45 -8.23 9.92 -8.88
CA LEU A 45 -7.33 8.95 -9.49
C LEU A 45 -8.11 7.81 -10.12
N ALA A 46 -7.49 7.16 -11.10
CA ALA A 46 -7.99 5.95 -11.73
C ALA A 46 -6.89 4.90 -11.78
N ILE A 47 -7.28 3.62 -11.73
CA ILE A 47 -6.35 2.50 -11.89
C ILE A 47 -5.93 2.43 -13.36
N CYS A 48 -4.62 2.45 -13.60
CA CYS A 48 -4.05 2.27 -14.94
C CYS A 48 -3.61 0.81 -15.14
N GLY A 49 -4.07 0.19 -16.24
CA GLY A 49 -3.68 -1.16 -16.62
C GLY A 49 -4.55 -2.26 -16.00
N GLY A 50 -4.22 -3.52 -16.33
CA GLY A 50 -4.94 -4.69 -15.83
C GLY A 50 -4.28 -5.35 -14.62
N PRO A 51 -4.88 -6.42 -14.07
CA PRO A 51 -4.40 -7.12 -12.87
C PRO A 51 -2.94 -7.61 -12.95
N GLN A 52 -2.42 -7.84 -14.15
CA GLN A 52 -1.02 -8.20 -14.39
C GLN A 52 -0.03 -7.09 -14.02
N TRP A 53 -0.50 -5.87 -13.75
CA TRP A 53 0.28 -4.76 -13.21
C TRP A 53 0.05 -4.58 -11.71
N PHE A 54 -0.52 -5.56 -11.00
CA PHE A 54 -0.62 -5.46 -9.54
C PHE A 54 0.50 -6.29 -8.92
N VAL A 55 1.27 -5.65 -8.03
CA VAL A 55 2.27 -6.34 -7.22
C VAL A 55 1.64 -6.61 -5.86
N PRO A 56 1.48 -7.90 -5.45
CA PRO A 56 0.92 -8.23 -4.15
C PRO A 56 1.73 -7.62 -3.00
N GLN A 57 1.03 -7.14 -1.98
CA GLN A 57 1.60 -6.52 -0.78
C GLN A 57 0.93 -7.14 0.44
N GLU A 58 1.70 -7.43 1.49
CA GLU A 58 1.19 -7.99 2.73
C GLU A 58 1.72 -7.19 3.91
N ILE A 59 0.83 -6.88 4.86
CA ILE A 59 1.21 -6.28 6.13
C ILE A 59 1.39 -7.40 7.15
N ARG A 60 2.62 -7.57 7.63
CA ARG A 60 2.99 -8.64 8.57
C ARG A 60 3.41 -8.03 9.90
N LEU A 61 2.86 -8.57 10.99
CA LEU A 61 3.25 -8.21 12.34
C LEU A 61 4.25 -9.23 12.88
N TYR A 62 5.28 -8.74 13.55
CA TYR A 62 6.30 -9.58 14.19
C TYR A 62 6.42 -9.22 15.66
N ARG A 63 6.66 -10.24 16.49
CA ARG A 63 7.00 -10.05 17.90
C ARG A 63 8.16 -10.94 18.30
N CYS A 64 9.01 -10.46 19.20
CA CYS A 64 10.07 -11.28 19.77
C CYS A 64 9.47 -12.37 20.67
N ALA A 65 9.70 -13.64 20.32
CA ALA A 65 9.19 -14.79 21.07
C ALA A 65 9.73 -14.88 22.51
N LEU A 66 10.91 -14.30 22.76
CA LEU A 66 11.56 -14.31 24.08
C LEU A 66 10.92 -13.30 25.06
N VAL A 67 10.19 -12.28 24.55
CA VAL A 67 9.60 -11.23 25.38
C VAL A 67 8.23 -11.65 25.90
N ARG A 68 8.10 -11.81 27.22
CA ARG A 68 6.87 -12.28 27.91
C ARG A 68 6.16 -11.19 28.70
N LYS A 69 6.12 -9.95 28.20
CA LYS A 69 5.35 -8.86 28.85
C LYS A 69 3.84 -9.11 28.70
N ALA A 70 3.10 -9.00 29.81
CA ALA A 70 1.64 -9.23 29.83
C ALA A 70 0.88 -8.31 28.86
N ALA A 71 1.26 -7.02 28.81
CA ALA A 71 0.68 -6.05 27.88
C ALA A 71 0.86 -6.45 26.40
N ILE A 72 2.03 -6.99 26.02
CA ILE A 72 2.28 -7.47 24.65
C ILE A 72 1.41 -8.69 24.32
N ARG A 73 1.21 -9.62 25.28
CA ARG A 73 0.29 -10.74 25.08
C ARG A 73 -1.15 -10.27 24.91
N LEU A 74 -1.59 -9.30 25.70
CA LEU A 74 -2.93 -8.73 25.60
C LEU A 74 -3.15 -8.05 24.24
N LEU A 75 -2.18 -7.24 23.80
CA LEU A 75 -2.20 -6.62 22.48
C LEU A 75 -2.28 -7.67 21.37
N TRP A 76 -1.44 -8.69 21.43
CA TRP A 76 -1.40 -9.73 20.41
C TRP A 76 -2.72 -10.52 20.33
N ARG A 77 -3.33 -10.87 21.46
CA ARG A 77 -4.66 -11.51 21.50
C ARG A 77 -5.75 -10.63 20.88
N LYS A 78 -5.70 -9.31 21.11
CA LYS A 78 -6.66 -8.37 20.51
C LYS A 78 -6.47 -8.28 19.00
N LEU A 79 -5.21 -8.24 18.54
CA LEU A 79 -4.89 -8.21 17.11
C LEU A 79 -5.32 -9.50 16.41
N GLU A 80 -5.03 -10.67 16.99
CA GLU A 80 -5.48 -11.97 16.46
C GLU A 80 -7.01 -12.04 16.30
N GLY A 81 -7.77 -11.46 17.23
CA GLY A 81 -9.23 -11.41 17.14
C GLY A 81 -9.77 -10.45 16.05
N GLY A 82 -8.98 -9.44 15.64
CA GLY A 82 -9.37 -8.47 14.60
C GLY A 82 -8.82 -8.78 13.20
N LEU A 83 -7.77 -9.60 13.11
CA LEU A 83 -7.14 -10.00 11.84
C LEU A 83 -7.93 -11.06 11.06
N GLY A 84 -9.01 -11.60 11.63
CA GLY A 84 -9.84 -12.66 11.03
C GLY A 84 -10.89 -12.19 10.01
N SER A 85 -10.93 -10.90 9.67
CA SER A 85 -11.90 -10.34 8.72
C SER A 85 -11.22 -9.35 7.79
N VAL A 86 -10.42 -9.88 6.87
CA VAL A 86 -10.06 -9.22 5.63
C VAL A 86 -10.22 -10.28 4.53
N GLU A 87 -11.43 -10.36 3.98
CA GLU A 87 -11.68 -11.00 2.68
C GLU A 87 -11.29 -10.03 1.55
#